data_AF-A0A3D5W9K9-F1
#
_entry.id   AF-A0A3D5W9K9-F1
#
_cell.length_a   1.000
_cell.length_b   1.000
_cell.length_c   1.000
_cell.angle_alpha   90.00
_cell.angle_beta   90.00
_cell.angle_gamma   90.00
#
_symmetry.space_group_name_H-M   'P 1'
#
loop_
_entity.id
_entity.type
_entity.pdbx_description
1 polymer ?
#
loop_
_entity_poly.entity_id
_entity_poly.type
_entity_poly.pdbx_seq_one_letter_code
_entity_poly.pdbx_strand_id
1 'polypeptide(L)'
;MSSKVPDFLVHDDRDAVGVVVVEGVAAGGNLSGWVMDSDETISLAVNDPIPLGHKFALRDIRDGESVIKYGEDIGRAVTDIPKGDHVHVHNVKTSKW
;
A
#
# COMPACT_ATOMS: atom_id res chain seq x y z
N MET A 1 17.84 18.27 -11.26
CA MET A 1 17.54 17.60 -9.98
C MET A 1 17.22 16.17 -10.33
N SER A 2 17.99 15.20 -9.80
CA SER A 2 17.78 13.78 -10.14
C SER A 2 16.43 13.36 -9.58
N SER A 3 15.41 13.29 -10.44
CA SER A 3 14.08 12.81 -10.04
C SER A 3 14.25 11.32 -9.75
N LYS A 4 14.33 10.97 -8.46
CA LYS A 4 14.33 9.57 -8.05
C LYS A 4 12.94 9.04 -8.38
N VAL A 5 12.89 8.05 -9.27
CA VAL A 5 11.63 7.37 -9.62
C VAL A 5 11.05 6.79 -8.33
N PRO A 6 9.75 7.01 -8.04
CA PRO A 6 9.14 6.48 -6.84
C PRO A 6 9.09 4.95 -6.88
N ASP A 7 9.30 4.33 -5.73
CA ASP A 7 9.20 2.89 -5.52
C ASP A 7 7.74 2.42 -5.41
N PHE A 8 6.84 3.31 -4.97
CA PHE A 8 5.40 3.06 -4.91
C PHE A 8 4.57 4.33 -5.15
N LEU A 9 3.29 4.14 -5.45
CA LEU A 9 2.34 5.21 -5.71
C LEU A 9 1.14 5.13 -4.77
N VAL A 10 0.64 6.31 -4.37
CA VAL A 10 -0.57 6.50 -3.58
C VAL A 10 -1.43 7.55 -4.27
N HIS A 11 -2.74 7.35 -4.36
CA HIS A 11 -3.60 8.33 -5.02
C HIS A 11 -3.80 9.57 -4.15
N ASP A 12 -4.33 9.37 -2.95
CA ASP A 12 -4.58 10.41 -1.96
C ASP A 12 -4.26 9.91 -0.54
N ASP A 13 -4.19 10.84 0.42
CA ASP A 13 -3.79 10.57 1.79
C ASP A 13 -4.78 9.69 2.59
N ARG A 14 -6.00 9.50 2.08
CA ARG A 14 -7.01 8.63 2.68
C ARG A 14 -6.89 7.18 2.20
N ASP A 15 -6.09 6.90 1.17
CA ASP A 15 -5.84 5.53 0.74
C ASP A 15 -5.21 4.74 1.89
N ALA A 16 -5.77 3.56 2.16
CA ALA A 16 -5.19 2.64 3.16
C ALA A 16 -3.97 1.90 2.61
N VAL A 17 -3.73 1.96 1.29
CA VAL A 17 -2.82 1.08 0.56
C VAL A 17 -2.02 1.82 -0.51
N GLY A 18 -0.73 1.51 -0.60
CA GLY A 18 0.15 1.94 -1.69
C GLY A 18 0.31 0.82 -2.72
N VAL A 19 0.65 1.16 -3.97
CA VAL A 19 0.97 0.18 -5.03
C VAL A 19 2.45 0.26 -5.37
N VAL A 20 3.15 -0.87 -5.26
CA VAL A 20 4.56 -0.96 -5.64
C VAL A 20 4.72 -0.87 -7.16
N VAL A 21 5.67 -0.05 -7.63
CA VAL A 21 5.97 0.17 -9.06
C VAL A 21 7.41 -0.20 -9.45
N VAL A 22 8.15 -0.83 -8.55
CA VAL A 22 9.49 -1.38 -8.79
C VAL A 22 9.54 -2.88 -8.50
N GLU A 23 10.52 -3.57 -9.06
CA GLU A 23 10.80 -4.97 -8.74
C GLU A 23 11.78 -5.11 -7.58
N GLY A 24 11.85 -6.32 -6.99
CA GLY A 24 12.89 -6.65 -6.01
C GLY A 24 12.71 -6.04 -4.61
N VAL A 25 11.49 -5.62 -4.26
CA VAL A 25 11.18 -5.19 -2.90
C VAL A 25 11.31 -6.37 -1.95
N ALA A 26 12.25 -6.26 -1.01
CA ALA A 26 12.50 -7.23 0.05
C ALA A 26 11.92 -6.76 1.38
N ALA A 27 11.67 -7.71 2.29
CA ALA A 27 11.30 -7.44 3.67
C ALA A 27 12.31 -6.49 4.36
N GLY A 28 11.80 -5.53 5.12
CA GLY A 28 12.58 -4.47 5.77
C GLY A 28 13.05 -3.36 4.83
N GLY A 29 12.71 -3.42 3.53
CA GLY A 29 13.05 -2.40 2.55
C GLY A 29 12.36 -1.08 2.86
N ASN A 30 13.12 0.03 2.87
CA ASN A 30 12.54 1.36 2.99
C ASN A 30 12.26 1.93 1.60
N LEU A 31 10.97 2.03 1.26
CA LEU A 31 10.50 2.49 -0.03
C LEU A 31 10.19 3.98 0.00
N SER A 32 10.46 4.69 -1.09
CA SER A 32 10.02 6.06 -1.32
C SER A 32 8.80 6.05 -2.22
N GLY A 33 7.70 6.66 -1.81
CA GLY A 33 6.49 6.74 -2.61
C GLY A 33 6.05 8.17 -2.86
N TRP A 34 5.28 8.35 -3.93
CA TRP A 34 4.68 9.63 -4.28
C TRP A 34 3.17 9.58 -4.06
N VAL A 35 2.66 10.58 -3.34
CA VAL A 35 1.22 10.82 -3.12
C VAL A 35 0.77 11.83 -4.18
N MET A 36 -0.06 11.39 -5.11
CA MET A 36 -0.39 12.18 -6.31
C MET A 36 -1.21 13.43 -5.98
N ASP A 37 -2.17 13.33 -5.06
CA ASP A 37 -3.09 14.43 -4.72
C ASP A 37 -2.38 15.59 -4.03
N SER A 38 -1.43 15.32 -3.13
CA SER A 38 -0.66 16.33 -2.40
C SER A 38 0.66 16.73 -3.05
N ASP A 39 1.08 16.02 -4.11
CA ASP A 39 2.41 16.14 -4.73
C ASP A 39 3.57 15.94 -3.73
N GLU A 40 3.37 15.08 -2.74
CA GLU A 40 4.35 14.83 -1.67
C GLU A 40 5.06 13.49 -1.84
N THR A 41 6.34 13.45 -1.44
CA THR A 41 7.10 12.21 -1.34
C THR A 41 7.13 11.73 0.10
N ILE A 42 6.69 10.49 0.34
CA ILE A 42 6.72 9.83 1.63
C ILE A 42 7.69 8.64 1.61
N SER A 43 8.07 8.15 2.80
CA SER A 43 8.91 6.97 2.94
C SER A 43 8.31 5.99 3.94
N LEU A 44 8.35 4.70 3.61
CA LEU A 44 7.74 3.65 4.42
C LEU A 44 8.55 2.36 4.33
N ALA A 45 8.77 1.70 5.47
CA ALA A 45 9.37 0.38 5.53
C ALA A 45 8.31 -0.69 5.28
N VAL A 46 8.62 -1.66 4.44
CA VAL A 46 7.78 -2.85 4.25
C VAL A 46 8.24 -3.99 5.15
N ASN A 47 7.32 -4.82 5.61
CA ASN A 47 7.63 -5.95 6.49
C ASN A 47 7.81 -7.25 5.69
N ASP A 48 7.22 -7.32 4.50
CA ASP A 48 7.27 -8.47 3.60
C ASP A 48 7.96 -8.13 2.27
N PRO A 49 8.41 -9.14 1.50
CA PRO A 49 8.67 -8.96 0.08
C PRO A 49 7.35 -8.66 -0.66
N ILE A 50 7.35 -7.64 -1.51
CA ILE A 50 6.13 -7.17 -2.19
C ILE A 50 6.36 -7.16 -3.71
N PRO A 51 5.62 -7.96 -4.49
CA PRO A 51 5.78 -7.98 -5.93
C PRO A 51 5.43 -6.65 -6.60
N LEU A 52 5.98 -6.41 -7.79
CA LEU A 52 5.58 -5.31 -8.66
C LEU A 52 4.05 -5.33 -8.89
N GLY A 53 3.40 -4.17 -8.74
CA GLY A 53 1.96 -4.00 -8.92
C GLY A 53 1.11 -4.45 -7.73
N HIS A 54 1.70 -5.03 -6.70
CA HIS A 54 0.99 -5.44 -5.49
C HIS A 54 0.83 -4.28 -4.50
N LYS A 55 -0.10 -4.47 -3.56
CA LYS A 55 -0.45 -3.46 -2.56
C LYS A 55 0.24 -3.74 -1.24
N PHE A 56 0.46 -2.69 -0.46
CA PHE A 56 0.89 -2.80 0.93
C PHE A 56 0.17 -1.77 1.80
N ALA A 57 0.10 -2.04 3.09
CA ALA A 57 -0.64 -1.19 4.02
C ALA A 57 0.15 0.08 4.36
N LEU A 58 -0.44 1.26 4.16
CA LEU A 58 0.16 2.56 4.51
C LEU A 58 0.01 2.91 6.00
N ARG A 59 -0.90 2.20 6.67
CA ARG A 59 -1.24 2.30 8.09
C ARG A 59 -1.70 0.93 8.58
N ASP A 60 -1.88 0.78 9.89
CA ASP A 60 -2.51 -0.41 10.42
C ASP A 60 -3.97 -0.49 9.94
N ILE A 61 -4.39 -1.69 9.51
CA ILE A 61 -5.75 -2.02 9.09
C ILE A 61 -6.20 -3.18 9.99
N ARG A 62 -7.28 -2.99 10.74
CA ARG A 62 -7.77 -4.01 11.69
C ARG A 62 -8.60 -5.07 10.98
N ASP A 63 -8.71 -6.25 11.59
CA ASP A 63 -9.64 -7.28 11.13
C ASP A 63 -11.07 -6.73 10.96
N GLY A 64 -11.69 -7.04 9.83
CA GLY A 64 -13.01 -6.55 9.42
C GLY A 64 -13.07 -5.10 8.92
N GLU A 65 -11.98 -4.34 9.03
CA GLU A 65 -11.91 -2.95 8.57
C GLU A 65 -11.99 -2.89 7.03
N SER A 66 -12.67 -1.85 6.52
CA SER A 66 -12.73 -1.57 5.09
C SER A 66 -11.38 -1.06 4.60
N VAL A 67 -10.89 -1.65 3.51
CA VAL A 67 -9.68 -1.22 2.80
C VAL A 67 -10.11 -0.21 1.76
N ILE A 68 -9.71 1.05 1.96
CA ILE A 68 -10.06 2.15 1.08
C ILE A 68 -8.94 2.39 0.05
N LYS A 69 -9.33 2.53 -1.21
CA LYS A 69 -8.44 2.94 -2.29
C LYS A 69 -9.21 3.78 -3.31
N TYR A 70 -8.66 4.92 -3.74
CA TYR A 70 -9.32 5.88 -4.62
C TYR A 70 -10.65 6.40 -4.05
N GLY A 71 -10.73 6.54 -2.72
CA GLY A 71 -11.98 6.88 -2.02
C GLY A 71 -13.04 5.77 -1.98
N GLU A 72 -12.79 4.60 -2.56
CA GLU A 72 -13.73 3.48 -2.65
C GLU A 72 -13.37 2.33 -1.71
N ASP A 73 -14.38 1.67 -1.15
CA ASP A 73 -14.22 0.42 -0.39
C ASP A 73 -13.92 -0.73 -1.36
N ILE A 74 -12.66 -1.15 -1.42
CA ILE A 74 -12.21 -2.23 -2.31
C ILE A 74 -12.34 -3.62 -1.68
N GLY A 75 -12.77 -3.72 -0.42
CA GLY A 75 -12.83 -4.96 0.33
C GLY A 75 -12.60 -4.78 1.83
N ARG A 76 -12.66 -5.89 2.56
CA ARG A 76 -12.42 -5.93 4.00
C ARG A 76 -11.22 -6.79 4.33
N ALA A 77 -10.45 -6.34 5.31
CA ALA A 77 -9.42 -7.16 5.94
C ALA A 77 -10.07 -8.37 6.62
N VAL A 78 -9.43 -9.53 6.54
CA VAL A 78 -9.88 -10.78 7.21
C VAL A 78 -8.95 -11.19 8.36
N THR A 79 -8.00 -10.31 8.68
CA THR A 79 -7.07 -10.38 9.80
C THR A 79 -6.49 -8.98 10.01
N ASP A 80 -5.78 -8.75 11.11
CA ASP A 80 -5.03 -7.51 11.30
C ASP A 80 -3.88 -7.43 10.29
N ILE A 81 -3.75 -6.28 9.63
CA ILE A 81 -2.68 -5.99 8.66
C ILE A 81 -1.89 -4.78 9.18
N PRO A 82 -0.73 -5.01 9.82
CA PRO A 82 0.19 -3.96 10.21
C PRO A 82 0.61 -3.06 9.04
N LYS A 83 0.92 -1.81 9.34
CA LYS A 83 1.58 -0.89 8.41
C LYS A 83 2.84 -1.54 7.84
N GLY A 84 2.96 -1.54 6.50
CA GLY A 84 4.08 -2.12 5.77
C GLY A 84 3.87 -3.55 5.28
N ASP A 85 2.81 -4.23 5.71
CA ASP A 85 2.52 -5.61 5.30
C ASP A 85 1.91 -5.68 3.89
N HIS A 86 2.13 -6.80 3.22
CA HIS A 86 1.60 -7.07 1.89
C HIS A 86 0.07 -7.24 1.92
N VAL A 87 -0.66 -6.40 1.18
CA VAL A 87 -2.13 -6.43 1.12
C VAL A 87 -2.59 -7.14 -0.15
N HIS A 88 -3.17 -8.34 -0.02
CA HIS A 88 -3.62 -9.14 -1.15
C HIS A 88 -4.74 -10.13 -0.77
N VAL A 89 -5.03 -11.09 -1.63
CA VAL A 89 -6.19 -12.00 -1.51
C VAL A 89 -6.16 -12.90 -0.27
N HIS A 90 -4.99 -13.06 0.37
CA HIS A 90 -4.84 -13.88 1.56
C HIS A 90 -5.30 -13.15 2.85
N ASN A 91 -5.25 -11.82 2.87
CA ASN A 91 -5.63 -11.00 4.03
C ASN A 91 -6.72 -9.95 3.73
N VAL A 92 -7.15 -9.82 2.47
CA VAL A 92 -8.29 -8.98 2.08
C VAL A 92 -9.26 -9.77 1.21
N LYS A 93 -10.53 -9.71 1.59
CA LYS A 93 -11.63 -10.20 0.77
C LYS A 93 -12.26 -9.02 0.05
N THR A 94 -12.18 -9.03 -1.29
CA THR A 94 -12.76 -7.97 -2.11
C THR A 94 -14.27 -7.92 -1.96
N SER A 95 -14.80 -6.70 -1.88
CA SER A 95 -16.24 -6.47 -1.92
C SER A 95 -16.75 -6.97 -3.27
N LYS A 96 -17.72 -7.90 -3.26
CA LYS A 96 -18.36 -8.36 -4.49
C LYS A 96 -19.20 -7.20 -5.04
N TRP A 97 -18.99 -6.88 -6.30
CA TRP A 97 -19.89 -6.08 -7.11
C TRP A 97 -21.19 -6.84 -7.38
#